data_AF-A0A250XVS2-F1
#
_entry.id   AF-A0A250XVS2-F1
#
_cell.length_a   1.000
_cell.length_b   1.000
_cell.length_c   1.000
_cell.angle_alpha   90.00
_cell.angle_beta   90.00
_cell.angle_gamma   90.00
#
_symmetry.space_group_name_H-M   'P 1'
#
loop_
_entity.id
_entity.type
_entity.pdbx_description
1 polymer ?
#
loop_
_entity_poly.entity_id
_entity_poly.type
_entity_poly.pdbx_seq_one_letter_code
_entity_poly.pdbx_strand_id
1 'polypeptide(L)'
;MAELEQQVAEHNILQREIETYGQQLRTLVGPDAATIRCQYRDLLKAASWRGQSLGSLYTHLQGCTRQLSALVEQQRRILQQDWSDLMADPVGVRREYEHFKEHELLGQEQSVNQLEDDGERMVQLGHPAARQIQVHQEALKMEWQNFLNLCICQESQLQHVEDYRRVSL
;
A
#
# COMPACT_ATOMS: atom_id res chain seq x y z
N MET A 1 4.98 9.76 -1.17
CA MET A 1 4.17 9.74 -2.41
C MET A 1 4.55 10.85 -3.37
N ALA A 2 4.51 12.13 -3.00
CA ALA A 2 4.84 13.24 -3.92
C ALA A 2 6.21 13.11 -4.63
N GLU A 3 7.26 12.71 -3.92
CA GLU A 3 8.59 12.51 -4.52
C GLU A 3 8.60 11.38 -5.57
N LEU A 4 7.85 10.30 -5.34
CA LEU A 4 7.74 9.20 -6.30
C LEU A 4 6.95 9.62 -7.54
N GLU A 5 5.86 10.37 -7.36
CA GLU A 5 5.08 10.95 -8.46
C GLU A 5 5.94 11.88 -9.31
N GLN A 6 6.78 12.70 -8.68
CA GLN A 6 7.77 13.52 -9.36
C GLN A 6 8.76 12.67 -10.16
N GLN A 7 9.34 11.62 -9.55
CA GLN A 7 10.27 10.73 -10.27
C GLN A 7 9.63 10.01 -11.45
N VAL A 8 8.35 9.62 -11.35
CA VAL A 8 7.58 9.04 -12.45
C VAL A 8 7.40 10.07 -13.57
N ALA A 9 7.01 11.30 -13.23
CA ALA A 9 6.83 12.37 -14.21
C ALA A 9 8.14 12.72 -14.95
N GLU A 10 9.23 12.91 -14.21
CA GLU A 10 10.56 13.18 -14.76
C GLU A 10 11.02 12.03 -15.68
N HIS A 11 10.82 10.79 -15.25
CA HIS A 11 11.18 9.63 -16.06
C HIS A 11 10.37 9.53 -17.36
N ASN A 12 9.07 9.83 -17.33
CA ASN A 12 8.23 9.83 -18.52
C ASN A 12 8.70 10.86 -19.56
N ILE A 13 9.16 12.03 -19.12
CA ILE A 13 9.74 13.05 -20.00
C ILE A 13 11.04 12.50 -20.63
N LEU A 14 11.96 12.00 -19.80
CA LEU A 14 13.23 11.45 -20.27
C LEU A 14 13.04 10.27 -21.23
N GLN A 15 12.08 9.37 -20.96
CA GLN A 15 11.77 8.24 -21.82
C GLN A 15 11.35 8.71 -23.23
N ARG A 16 10.53 9.76 -23.30
CA ARG A 16 10.08 10.32 -24.58
C ARG A 16 11.22 10.99 -25.36
N GLU A 17 12.14 11.64 -24.65
CA GLU A 17 13.35 12.19 -25.26
C GLU A 17 14.25 11.08 -25.82
N ILE A 18 14.49 10.01 -25.05
CA ILE A 18 15.26 8.84 -25.48
C ILE A 18 14.65 8.25 -26.77
N GLU A 19 13.33 8.04 -26.79
CA GLU A 19 12.63 7.53 -27.97
C GLU A 19 12.77 8.44 -29.20
N THR A 20 12.73 9.76 -28.98
CA THR A 20 12.92 10.77 -30.04
C THR A 20 14.34 10.72 -30.61
N TYR A 21 15.37 10.65 -29.76
CA TYR A 21 16.76 10.47 -30.19
C TYR A 21 16.95 9.16 -30.96
N GLY A 22 16.25 8.10 -30.57
CA GLY A 22 16.25 6.82 -31.29
C GLY A 22 15.86 6.94 -32.76
N GLN A 23 14.98 7.87 -33.12
CA GLN A 23 14.59 8.12 -34.52
C GLN A 23 15.74 8.71 -35.32
N GLN A 24 16.48 9.66 -34.73
CA GLN A 24 17.62 10.32 -35.36
C GLN A 24 18.78 9.34 -35.61
N LEU A 25 19.03 8.44 -34.66
CA LEU A 25 20.08 7.43 -34.73
C LEU A 25 19.92 6.41 -35.87
N ARG A 26 18.73 6.25 -36.45
CA ARG A 26 18.51 5.37 -37.61
C ARG A 26 19.25 5.84 -38.85
N THR A 27 19.44 7.14 -38.99
CA THR A 27 20.10 7.77 -40.14
C THR A 27 21.59 8.03 -39.91
N LEU A 28 22.11 7.68 -38.72
CA LEU A 28 23.50 7.93 -38.35
C LEU A 28 24.47 7.04 -39.15
N VAL A 29 25.36 7.69 -39.89
CA VAL A 29 26.45 7.07 -40.66
C VAL A 29 27.78 7.60 -40.13
N GLY A 30 28.76 6.70 -39.97
CA GLY A 30 30.09 7.05 -39.48
C GLY A 30 30.78 5.86 -38.81
N PRO A 31 32.08 5.96 -38.53
CA PRO A 31 32.87 4.88 -37.93
C PRO A 31 32.32 4.45 -36.57
N ASP A 32 31.77 5.39 -35.78
CA ASP A 32 31.26 5.12 -34.43
C ASP A 32 29.76 4.75 -34.40
N ALA A 33 29.09 4.74 -35.55
CA ALA A 33 27.64 4.60 -35.61
C ALA A 33 27.14 3.27 -35.01
N ALA A 34 27.91 2.19 -35.16
CA ALA A 34 27.61 0.91 -34.54
C ALA A 34 27.70 0.95 -33.01
N THR A 35 28.76 1.58 -32.48
CA THR A 35 28.98 1.76 -31.05
C THR A 35 27.88 2.62 -30.42
N ILE A 36 27.53 3.75 -31.05
CA ILE A 36 26.48 4.64 -30.56
C ILE A 36 25.11 3.93 -30.54
N ARG A 37 24.78 3.15 -31.58
CA ARG A 37 23.54 2.34 -31.61
C ARG A 37 23.52 1.27 -30.52
N CYS A 38 24.67 0.68 -30.19
CA CYS A 38 24.81 -0.27 -29.10
C CYS A 38 24.49 0.40 -27.75
N GLN A 39 25.15 1.53 -27.46
CA GLN A 39 24.93 2.31 -26.24
C GLN A 39 23.48 2.78 -26.10
N TYR A 40 22.87 3.24 -27.20
CA TYR A 40 21.45 3.63 -27.21
C TYR A 40 20.53 2.47 -26.82
N ARG A 41 20.77 1.26 -27.35
CA ARG A 41 19.95 0.09 -27.01
C ARG A 41 20.07 -0.25 -25.52
N ASP A 42 21.26 -0.13 -24.95
CA ASP A 42 21.48 -0.42 -23.54
C ASP A 42 20.83 0.66 -22.65
N LEU A 43 20.90 1.93 -23.05
CA LEU A 43 20.16 3.04 -22.43
C LEU A 43 18.64 2.81 -22.48
N LEU A 44 18.10 2.43 -23.65
CA LEU A 44 16.67 2.17 -23.82
C LEU A 44 16.18 1.03 -22.92
N LYS A 45 16.98 -0.05 -22.80
CA LYS A 45 16.69 -1.15 -21.88
C LYS A 45 16.68 -0.68 -20.42
N ALA A 46 17.68 0.09 -20.01
CA ALA A 46 17.78 0.60 -18.65
C ALA A 46 16.62 1.57 -18.32
N ALA A 47 16.26 2.44 -19.26
CA ALA A 47 15.15 3.37 -19.12
C ALA A 47 13.81 2.62 -19.01
N SER A 48 13.58 1.63 -19.88
CA SER A 48 12.37 0.78 -19.81
C SER A 48 12.24 0.06 -18.47
N TRP A 49 13.34 -0.52 -17.97
CA TRP A 49 13.35 -1.20 -16.67
C TRP A 49 13.10 -0.24 -15.50
N ARG A 50 13.68 0.97 -15.55
CA ARG A 50 13.40 2.03 -14.57
C ARG A 50 11.92 2.41 -14.58
N GLY A 51 11.30 2.59 -15.75
CA GLY A 51 9.88 2.92 -15.86
C GLY A 51 8.96 1.84 -15.28
N GLN A 52 9.26 0.58 -15.57
CA GLN A 52 8.53 -0.56 -14.98
C GLN A 52 8.68 -0.59 -13.45
N SER A 53 9.89 -0.37 -12.94
CA SER A 53 10.16 -0.34 -11.49
C SER A 53 9.45 0.82 -10.81
N LEU A 54 9.46 2.02 -11.39
CA LEU A 54 8.74 3.17 -10.85
C LEU A 54 7.23 2.95 -10.84
N GLY A 55 6.68 2.36 -11.91
CA GLY A 55 5.25 2.06 -12.01
C GLY A 55 4.77 1.02 -11.00
N SER A 56 5.53 -0.07 -10.83
CA SER A 56 5.20 -1.11 -9.85
C SER A 56 5.33 -0.58 -8.42
N LEU A 57 6.39 0.18 -8.12
CA LEU A 57 6.57 0.83 -6.82
C LEU A 57 5.42 1.79 -6.50
N TYR A 58 5.02 2.63 -7.46
CA TYR A 58 3.92 3.57 -7.26
C TYR A 58 2.61 2.85 -6.93
N THR A 59 2.28 1.81 -7.70
CA THR A 59 1.06 1.04 -7.50
C THR A 59 1.05 0.38 -6.12
N HIS A 60 2.16 -0.27 -5.74
CA HIS A 60 2.28 -0.95 -4.46
C HIS A 60 2.20 0.03 -3.27
N LEU A 61 2.99 1.11 -3.29
CA LEU A 61 2.98 2.09 -2.19
C LEU A 61 1.65 2.84 -2.08
N GLN A 62 0.97 3.09 -3.19
CA GLN A 62 -0.38 3.65 -3.17
C GLN A 62 -1.37 2.69 -2.48
N GLY A 63 -1.28 1.39 -2.77
CA GLY A 63 -2.05 0.35 -2.09
C GLY A 63 -1.81 0.34 -0.58
N CYS A 64 -0.55 0.27 -0.16
CA CYS A 64 -0.17 0.33 1.26
C CYS A 64 -0.66 1.60 1.95
N THR A 65 -0.51 2.77 1.30
CA THR A 65 -0.96 4.06 1.86
C THR A 65 -2.47 4.10 2.07
N ARG A 66 -3.26 3.57 1.12
CA ARG A 66 -4.72 3.49 1.25
C ARG A 66 -5.12 2.57 2.40
N GLN A 67 -4.53 1.38 2.48
CA GLN A 67 -4.84 0.42 3.54
C GLN A 67 -4.46 0.97 4.93
N LEU A 68 -3.27 1.56 5.06
CA LEU A 68 -2.83 2.23 6.30
C LEU A 68 -3.81 3.33 6.72
N SER A 69 -4.24 4.17 5.78
CA SER A 69 -5.17 5.26 6.07
C SER A 69 -6.53 4.73 6.54
N ALA A 70 -7.03 3.66 5.94
CA ALA A 70 -8.27 3.00 6.35
C ALA A 70 -8.15 2.41 7.76
N LEU A 71 -7.06 1.71 8.05
CA LEU A 71 -6.82 1.14 9.38
C LEU A 71 -6.72 2.23 10.45
N VAL A 72 -5.97 3.31 10.20
CA VAL A 72 -5.85 4.42 11.14
C VAL A 72 -7.21 5.06 11.44
N GLU A 73 -8.05 5.25 10.43
CA GLU A 73 -9.38 5.82 10.61
C GLU A 73 -10.30 4.88 11.41
N GLN A 74 -10.27 3.57 11.15
CA GLN A 74 -11.04 2.59 11.92
C GLN A 74 -10.57 2.52 13.37
N GLN A 75 -9.26 2.44 13.61
CA GLN A 75 -8.68 2.45 14.95
C GLN A 75 -9.07 3.74 15.70
N ARG A 76 -9.02 4.89 15.03
CA ARG A 76 -9.45 6.17 15.60
C ARG A 76 -10.90 6.14 16.06
N ARG A 77 -11.81 5.56 15.27
CA ARG A 77 -13.24 5.44 15.66
C ARG A 77 -13.42 4.59 16.91
N ILE A 78 -12.74 3.45 16.98
CA ILE A 78 -12.78 2.56 18.15
C ILE A 78 -12.24 3.27 19.40
N LEU A 79 -11.13 4.01 19.26
CA LEU A 79 -10.50 4.74 20.36
C LEU A 79 -11.29 5.97 20.82
N GLN A 80 -12.09 6.57 19.95
CA GLN A 80 -12.93 7.74 20.27
C GLN A 80 -14.31 7.35 20.80
N GLN A 81 -14.70 6.08 20.69
CA GLN A 81 -15.96 5.56 21.22
C GLN A 81 -15.96 5.65 22.75
N ASP A 82 -17.09 6.09 23.32
CA ASP A 82 -17.32 5.99 24.76
C ASP A 82 -17.64 4.54 25.13
N TRP A 83 -16.76 3.95 25.93
CA TRP A 83 -16.86 2.56 26.41
C TRP A 83 -17.40 2.47 27.85
N SER A 84 -17.85 3.57 28.45
CA SER A 84 -18.42 3.63 29.79
C SER A 84 -19.90 3.17 29.84
N ASP A 85 -20.47 3.18 31.03
CA ASP A 85 -21.90 2.95 31.27
C ASP A 85 -22.81 4.02 30.63
N LEU A 86 -22.25 5.18 30.28
CA LEU A 86 -22.92 6.26 29.57
C LEU A 86 -22.99 6.07 28.05
N MET A 87 -22.47 4.95 27.53
CA MET A 87 -22.53 4.63 26.10
C MET A 87 -23.97 4.74 25.57
N ALA A 88 -24.15 5.62 24.59
CA ALA A 88 -25.47 6.03 24.09
C ALA A 88 -26.25 4.88 23.43
N ASP A 89 -25.59 4.07 22.59
CA ASP A 89 -26.24 2.96 21.88
C ASP A 89 -25.36 1.70 21.80
N PRO A 90 -25.25 0.90 22.88
CA PRO A 90 -24.45 -0.32 22.84
C PRO A 90 -25.00 -1.41 21.93
N VAL A 91 -26.31 -1.44 21.70
CA VAL A 91 -26.93 -2.44 20.81
C VAL A 91 -26.56 -2.13 19.36
N GLY A 92 -26.59 -0.85 18.96
CA GLY A 92 -26.10 -0.39 17.67
C GLY A 92 -24.62 -0.73 17.48
N VAL A 93 -23.77 -0.34 18.43
CA VAL A 93 -22.32 -0.60 18.35
C VAL A 93 -22.02 -2.10 18.27
N ARG A 94 -22.72 -2.95 19.03
CA ARG A 94 -22.59 -4.41 18.92
C ARG A 94 -22.96 -4.91 17.53
N ARG A 95 -24.08 -4.46 16.97
CA ARG A 95 -24.53 -4.86 15.62
C ARG A 95 -23.54 -4.44 14.53
N GLU A 96 -23.02 -3.21 14.61
CA GLU A 96 -22.03 -2.70 13.68
C GLU A 96 -20.73 -3.52 13.73
N TYR A 97 -20.27 -3.86 14.95
CA TYR A 97 -19.09 -4.67 15.13
C TYR A 97 -19.27 -6.11 14.61
N GLU A 98 -20.42 -6.75 14.87
CA GLU A 98 -20.71 -8.09 14.31
C GLU A 98 -20.79 -8.06 12.79
N HIS A 99 -21.45 -7.06 12.20
CA HIS A 99 -21.48 -6.88 10.74
C HIS A 99 -20.06 -6.78 10.17
N PHE A 100 -19.22 -5.92 10.77
CA PHE A 100 -17.83 -5.75 10.36
C PHE A 100 -17.06 -7.08 10.45
N LYS A 101 -17.18 -7.81 11.57
CA LYS A 101 -16.51 -9.10 11.79
C LYS A 101 -16.91 -10.14 10.76
N GLU A 102 -18.20 -10.23 10.43
CA GLU A 102 -18.74 -11.23 9.51
C GLU A 102 -18.49 -10.90 8.03
N HIS A 103 -18.48 -9.62 7.65
CA HIS A 103 -18.55 -9.21 6.23
C HIS A 103 -17.32 -8.44 5.73
N GLU A 104 -16.57 -7.77 6.61
CA GLU A 104 -15.51 -6.83 6.20
C GLU A 104 -14.12 -7.30 6.62
N LEU A 105 -13.98 -7.89 7.80
CA LEU A 105 -12.67 -8.26 8.38
C LEU A 105 -11.87 -9.20 7.46
N LEU A 106 -12.52 -10.22 6.89
CA LEU A 106 -11.88 -11.16 5.96
C LEU A 106 -11.40 -10.46 4.68
N GLY A 107 -12.19 -9.50 4.16
CA GLY A 107 -11.80 -8.73 2.97
C GLY A 107 -10.59 -7.83 3.24
N GLN A 108 -10.52 -7.25 4.45
CA GLN A 108 -9.36 -6.47 4.87
C GLN A 108 -8.11 -7.34 5.04
N GLU A 109 -8.24 -8.51 5.67
CA GLU A 109 -7.14 -9.47 5.80
C GLU A 109 -6.59 -9.89 4.44
N GLN A 110 -7.48 -10.22 3.49
CA GLN A 110 -7.09 -10.55 2.12
C GLN A 110 -6.35 -9.40 1.44
N SER A 111 -6.80 -8.15 1.63
CA SER A 111 -6.13 -6.98 1.07
C SER A 111 -4.74 -6.76 1.67
N VAL A 112 -4.56 -6.97 2.98
CA VAL A 112 -3.26 -6.85 3.64
C VAL A 112 -2.30 -7.94 3.16
N ASN A 113 -2.77 -9.19 3.10
CA ASN A 113 -1.98 -10.33 2.62
C ASN A 113 -1.57 -10.16 1.15
N GLN A 114 -2.48 -9.69 0.29
CA GLN A 114 -2.18 -9.39 -1.12
C GLN A 114 -1.04 -8.36 -1.23
N LEU A 115 -1.06 -7.31 -0.41
CA LEU A 115 0.01 -6.31 -0.40
C LEU A 115 1.32 -6.89 0.13
N GLU A 116 1.29 -7.74 1.16
CA GLU A 116 2.48 -8.44 1.64
C GLU A 116 3.09 -9.33 0.54
N ASP A 117 2.27 -10.17 -0.11
CA ASP A 117 2.69 -11.08 -1.19
C ASP A 117 3.27 -10.32 -2.39
N ASP A 118 2.61 -9.23 -2.81
CA ASP A 118 3.07 -8.40 -3.94
C ASP A 118 4.42 -7.76 -3.62
N GLY A 119 4.58 -7.21 -2.41
CA GLY A 119 5.83 -6.59 -1.98
C GLY A 119 6.97 -7.61 -1.85
N GLU A 120 6.70 -8.81 -1.32
CA GLU A 120 7.69 -9.88 -1.24
C GLU A 120 8.14 -10.31 -2.64
N ARG A 121 7.19 -10.50 -3.56
CA ARG A 121 7.49 -10.82 -4.96
C ARG A 121 8.35 -9.74 -5.60
N MET A 122 8.06 -8.46 -5.38
CA MET A 122 8.89 -7.36 -5.90
C MET A 122 10.33 -7.45 -5.37
N VAL A 123 10.51 -7.71 -4.08
CA VAL A 123 11.84 -7.86 -3.47
C VAL A 123 12.58 -9.07 -4.05
N GLN A 124 11.91 -10.22 -4.17
CA GLN A 124 12.47 -11.45 -4.76
C GLN A 124 12.90 -11.26 -6.21
N LEU A 125 12.18 -10.43 -6.98
CA LEU A 125 12.52 -10.07 -8.36
C LEU A 125 13.64 -9.01 -8.46
N GLY A 126 14.26 -8.62 -7.35
CA GLY A 126 15.39 -7.69 -7.33
C GLY A 126 14.99 -6.23 -7.57
N HIS A 127 13.80 -5.83 -7.12
CA HIS A 127 13.33 -4.45 -7.28
C HIS A 127 14.31 -3.45 -6.65
N PRO A 128 14.67 -2.35 -7.34
CA PRO A 128 15.71 -1.42 -6.88
C PRO A 128 15.37 -0.69 -5.57
N ALA A 129 14.08 -0.58 -5.26
CA ALA A 129 13.56 0.02 -4.02
C ALA A 129 13.18 -1.01 -2.94
N ALA A 130 13.81 -2.20 -2.94
CA ALA A 130 13.49 -3.29 -2.01
C ALA A 130 13.43 -2.85 -0.54
N ARG A 131 14.38 -2.01 -0.10
CA ARG A 131 14.41 -1.48 1.27
C ARG A 131 13.17 -0.66 1.60
N GLN A 132 12.72 0.21 0.69
CA GLN A 132 11.54 1.03 0.90
C GLN A 132 10.27 0.18 0.95
N ILE A 133 10.17 -0.82 0.06
CA ILE A 133 9.06 -1.78 0.05
C ILE A 133 8.96 -2.47 1.41
N GLN A 134 10.07 -3.02 1.92
CA GLN A 134 10.11 -3.71 3.21
C GLN A 134 9.70 -2.81 4.38
N VAL A 135 10.16 -1.55 4.40
CA VAL A 135 9.77 -0.59 5.46
C VAL A 135 8.26 -0.34 5.46
N HIS A 136 7.65 -0.21 4.27
CA HIS A 136 6.20 -0.01 4.17
C HIS A 136 5.40 -1.26 4.51
N GLN A 137 5.90 -2.45 4.16
CA GLN A 137 5.30 -3.73 4.55
C GLN A 137 5.30 -3.91 6.07
N GLU A 138 6.43 -3.62 6.73
CA GLU A 138 6.53 -3.71 8.19
C GLU A 138 5.56 -2.74 8.88
N ALA A 139 5.46 -1.50 8.38
CA ALA A 139 4.49 -0.53 8.89
C ALA A 139 3.04 -1.02 8.74
N LEU A 140 2.69 -1.58 7.58
CA LEU A 140 1.35 -2.13 7.33
C LEU A 140 1.04 -3.32 8.25
N LYS A 141 2.01 -4.22 8.43
CA LYS A 141 1.89 -5.38 9.32
C LYS A 141 1.70 -4.98 10.78
N MET A 142 2.48 -4.01 11.24
CA MET A 142 2.36 -3.46 12.60
C MET A 142 0.98 -2.83 12.82
N GLU A 143 0.51 -1.98 11.89
CA GLU A 143 -0.80 -1.35 12.00
C GLU A 143 -1.95 -2.35 11.91
N TRP A 144 -1.83 -3.38 11.07
CA TRP A 144 -2.80 -4.46 11.00
C TRP A 144 -2.89 -5.22 12.34
N GLN A 145 -1.75 -5.54 12.95
CA GLN A 145 -1.73 -6.20 14.25
C GLN A 145 -2.33 -5.32 15.36
N ASN A 146 -2.03 -4.02 15.37
CA ASN A 146 -2.62 -3.07 16.31
C ASN A 146 -4.15 -3.03 16.17
N PHE A 147 -4.64 -2.99 14.93
CA PHE A 147 -6.06 -3.02 14.64
C PHE A 147 -6.73 -4.32 15.13
N LEU A 148 -6.15 -5.49 14.85
CA LEU A 148 -6.68 -6.77 15.34
C LEU A 148 -6.72 -6.83 16.88
N ASN A 149 -5.70 -6.31 17.55
CA ASN A 149 -5.69 -6.22 19.01
C ASN A 149 -6.83 -5.34 19.53
N LEU A 150 -7.11 -4.22 18.85
CA LEU A 150 -8.24 -3.35 19.20
C LEU A 150 -9.59 -4.04 18.98
N CYS A 151 -9.77 -4.84 17.93
CA CYS A 151 -10.98 -5.64 17.73
C CYS A 151 -11.21 -6.62 18.89
N ILE A 152 -10.15 -7.28 19.39
CA ILE A 152 -10.23 -8.16 20.56
C ILE A 152 -10.66 -7.39 21.81
N CYS A 153 -10.05 -6.21 22.05
CA CYS A 153 -10.45 -5.35 23.17
C CYS A 153 -11.91 -4.90 23.04
N GLN A 154 -12.34 -4.54 21.84
CA GLN A 154 -13.71 -4.11 21.54
C GLN A 154 -14.73 -5.22 21.82
N GLU A 155 -14.48 -6.45 21.36
CA GLU A 155 -15.32 -7.62 21.66
C GLU A 155 -15.48 -7.83 23.17
N SER A 156 -14.36 -7.80 23.91
CA SER A 156 -14.37 -7.96 25.37
C SER A 156 -15.19 -6.86 26.04
N GLN A 157 -15.04 -5.60 25.61
CA GLN A 157 -15.74 -4.48 26.20
C GLN A 157 -17.24 -4.51 25.90
N LEU A 158 -17.65 -4.89 24.69
CA LEU A 158 -19.05 -5.07 24.34
C LEU A 158 -19.71 -6.14 25.22
N GLN A 159 -19.00 -7.26 25.46
CA GLN A 159 -19.47 -8.30 26.37
C GLN A 159 -19.66 -7.77 27.81
N HIS A 160 -18.71 -6.99 28.32
CA HIS A 160 -18.83 -6.39 29.66
C HIS A 160 -20.01 -5.42 29.77
N VAL A 161 -20.24 -4.58 28.76
CA VAL A 161 -21.37 -3.65 28.73
C VAL A 161 -22.71 -4.40 28.73
N GLU A 162 -22.81 -5.48 27.97
CA GLU A 162 -24.01 -6.34 27.95
C GLU A 162 -24.26 -7.02 29.30
N ASP A 163 -23.22 -7.60 29.89
CA ASP A 163 -23.31 -8.26 31.20
C ASP A 163 -23.68 -7.27 32.31
N TYR A 164 -23.09 -6.08 32.32
CA TYR A 164 -23.42 -5.03 33.29
C TYR A 164 -24.89 -4.60 33.18
N ARG A 165 -25.38 -4.40 31.96
CA ARG A 165 -26.79 -4.03 31.73
C ARG A 165 -27.77 -5.13 32.10
N ARG A 166 -27.41 -6.40 31.94
CA ARG A 166 -28.26 -7.52 32.37
C ARG A 166 -28.43 -7.59 33.89
N VAL A 167 -27.44 -7.12 34.66
CA VAL A 167 -27.49 -7.12 36.13
C VAL A 167 -28.07 -5.83 36.71
N SER A 168 -27.99 -4.72 35.96
CA SER A 168 -28.44 -3.39 36.39
C SER A 168 -29.91 -3.07 36.04
N LEU A 169 -30.60 -3.99 35.35
CA LEU A 169 -32.03 -3.96 35.02
C LEU A 169 -32.77 -5.04 35.81
#